data_AF-A0A967HR51-F1
#
_entry.id   AF-A0A967HR51-F1
#
_cell.length_a   1.000
_cell.length_b   1.000
_cell.length_c   1.000
_cell.angle_alpha   90.00
_cell.angle_beta   90.00
_cell.angle_gamma   90.00
#
_symmetry.space_group_name_H-M   'P 1'
#
loop_
_entity.id
_entity.type
_entity.pdbx_description
1 polymer ?
#
loop_
_entity_poly.entity_id
_entity_poly.type
_entity_poly.pdbx_seq_one_letter_code
_entity_poly.pdbx_strand_id
1 'polypeptide(L)'
;MGEIYSPGAITNCYSTGSVAGDSCIGGLVGSGSGTITNCYATGSVDGRSGVGGFVGYSKGGDIKDCYAIESVFGDHSVGGLVGYNEGTVTNCYSTGSVSGDQYVGGLVGSNGKRIKNCYSTGSVSGDQYVGGLVGENSDYDTITNCYSTGSVTGDDYAGGLVGSNSGIVYASFWDIQTSGQDTSDGGTGLPTAQMQMTSTFIAWTTCGIQGIWTLDEGNDYPHLWWEQKPGEPLPAYQLSDFITGAGTQIDPYLIYTPQQLNMIGMFFCERDKHFKLMADIDLSDFKGTSFNIIKNFAGVFDGNGKKIFNFTYTSNENSYIGLFASIEGKNAVIRDLGLIDPKVDAGSGSYVGSLVADLEKGSISNCYVEGGSVAGNYRIGGLVGLNDYDGIITNCYSIGDVSGIYFIGGLVGYNTNLIVDSYTSGNVTGAHSVGGLCGKSTGPDHGTVQSSIRNCYSTATVTGGGSIGGLIGHSGAIVTGCYSRGGVSGDYSYVGGLIGRNGGNGSIINCYSTGSVVGEQNLGGLVGSSEGTVSASFWDIETSGQDSSDSGMGLTTAEMQMISTFTDAGWDFVGEIFNGVEDIWFLPQQDYPRLWWEGMKVPMKLTPGTLNCRSYGNWIKAHLTLPEGFT
;
A
#
# COMPACT_ATOMS: atom_id res chain seq x y z
N MET A 1 -19.32 37.51 -14.48
CA MET A 1 -18.39 37.23 -15.60
C MET A 1 -18.98 36.18 -16.53
N GLY A 2 -18.39 35.96 -17.71
CA GLY A 2 -18.90 35.01 -18.71
C GLY A 2 -18.70 33.54 -18.32
N GLU A 3 -19.51 32.67 -18.91
CA GLU A 3 -19.40 31.21 -18.78
C GLU A 3 -18.91 30.57 -20.09
N ILE A 4 -18.14 29.49 -19.98
CA ILE A 4 -17.74 28.65 -21.12
C ILE A 4 -18.23 27.21 -20.92
N TYR A 5 -18.85 26.64 -21.94
CA TYR A 5 -19.36 25.27 -21.90
C TYR A 5 -18.57 24.38 -22.87
N SER A 6 -18.23 23.17 -22.45
CA SER A 6 -17.66 22.13 -23.33
C SER A 6 -18.58 21.86 -24.52
N PRO A 7 -18.05 21.75 -25.77
CA PRO A 7 -16.64 21.66 -26.15
C PRO A 7 -15.97 23.02 -26.47
N GLY A 8 -16.49 24.15 -25.97
CA GLY A 8 -15.94 25.48 -26.20
C GLY A 8 -14.49 25.62 -25.70
N ALA A 9 -13.70 26.43 -26.41
CA ALA A 9 -12.32 26.72 -26.05
C ALA A 9 -12.01 28.22 -26.05
N ILE A 10 -11.17 28.66 -25.11
CA ILE A 10 -10.54 29.99 -25.11
C ILE A 10 -9.04 29.79 -25.32
N THR A 11 -8.49 30.46 -26.32
CA THR A 11 -7.08 30.28 -26.70
C THR A 11 -6.45 31.60 -27.09
N ASN A 12 -5.20 31.84 -26.69
CA ASN A 12 -4.45 33.06 -27.02
C ASN A 12 -5.16 34.36 -26.60
N CYS A 13 -5.81 34.35 -25.44
CA CYS A 13 -6.60 35.45 -24.91
C CYS A 13 -6.02 36.00 -23.62
N TYR A 14 -6.33 37.25 -23.29
CA TYR A 14 -5.88 37.84 -22.04
C TYR A 14 -6.87 38.86 -21.48
N SER A 15 -6.76 39.10 -20.17
CA SER A 15 -7.51 40.14 -19.45
C SER A 15 -6.57 40.94 -18.55
N THR A 16 -6.69 42.26 -18.55
CA THR A 16 -5.84 43.16 -17.73
C THR A 16 -6.66 44.05 -16.79
N GLY A 17 -7.99 43.97 -16.84
CA GLY A 17 -8.87 44.79 -16.02
C GLY A 17 -9.06 44.18 -14.64
N SER A 18 -9.11 45.01 -13.60
CA SER A 18 -9.52 44.53 -12.28
C SER A 18 -10.99 44.11 -12.29
N VAL A 19 -11.31 43.05 -11.57
CA VAL A 19 -12.68 42.53 -11.50
C VAL A 19 -13.13 42.39 -10.06
N ALA A 20 -14.32 42.91 -9.74
CA ALA A 20 -14.96 42.75 -8.46
C ALA A 20 -16.28 41.98 -8.62
N GLY A 21 -16.62 41.12 -7.67
CA GLY A 21 -17.89 40.38 -7.68
C GLY A 21 -18.18 39.65 -6.37
N ASP A 22 -19.13 38.72 -6.41
CA ASP A 22 -19.50 37.91 -5.23
C ASP A 22 -19.00 36.47 -5.41
N SER A 23 -19.63 35.67 -6.28
CA SER A 23 -19.32 34.25 -6.42
C SER A 23 -18.83 33.86 -7.82
N CYS A 24 -17.90 32.89 -7.90
CA CYS A 24 -17.29 32.38 -9.14
C CYS A 24 -16.67 33.48 -10.00
N ILE A 25 -15.69 34.18 -9.43
CA ILE A 25 -15.04 35.34 -10.02
C ILE A 25 -13.63 34.93 -10.46
N GLY A 26 -13.33 34.98 -11.76
CA GLY A 26 -11.97 34.79 -12.30
C GLY A 26 -11.56 35.87 -13.27
N GLY A 27 -10.34 36.40 -13.20
CA GLY A 27 -9.91 37.55 -14.02
C GLY A 27 -10.14 37.43 -15.53
N LEU A 28 -10.20 36.20 -16.07
CA LEU A 28 -10.64 35.92 -17.44
C LEU A 28 -12.02 35.23 -17.51
N VAL A 29 -12.27 34.20 -16.68
CA VAL A 29 -13.48 33.38 -16.75
C VAL A 29 -14.10 33.22 -15.37
N GLY A 30 -15.42 33.42 -15.26
CA GLY A 30 -16.12 33.19 -13.99
C GLY A 30 -16.28 31.70 -13.69
N SER A 31 -16.98 30.97 -14.57
CA SER A 31 -17.22 29.54 -14.41
C SER A 31 -17.29 28.83 -15.76
N GLY A 32 -16.85 27.57 -15.88
CA GLY A 32 -17.07 26.82 -17.12
C GLY A 32 -16.38 25.47 -17.22
N SER A 33 -16.80 24.68 -18.21
CA SER A 33 -16.30 23.31 -18.51
C SER A 33 -15.49 23.22 -19.81
N GLY A 34 -15.25 24.35 -20.49
CA GLY A 34 -14.45 24.40 -21.70
C GLY A 34 -12.94 24.44 -21.45
N THR A 35 -12.14 24.18 -22.48
CA THR A 35 -10.67 24.20 -22.41
C THR A 35 -10.15 25.63 -22.53
N ILE A 36 -9.18 26.01 -21.70
CA ILE A 36 -8.50 27.30 -21.75
C ILE A 36 -7.01 27.07 -21.94
N THR A 37 -6.43 27.62 -23.00
CA THR A 37 -5.03 27.34 -23.38
C THR A 37 -4.27 28.58 -23.79
N ASN A 38 -3.02 28.74 -23.33
CA ASN A 38 -2.15 29.86 -23.70
C ASN A 38 -2.82 31.23 -23.47
N CYS A 39 -3.28 31.45 -22.24
CA CYS A 39 -4.04 32.64 -21.85
C CYS A 39 -3.57 33.19 -20.52
N TYR A 40 -3.81 34.48 -20.25
CA TYR A 40 -3.35 35.08 -19.00
C TYR A 40 -4.23 36.20 -18.45
N ALA A 41 -4.11 36.45 -17.14
CA ALA A 41 -4.76 37.58 -16.47
C ALA A 41 -3.76 38.42 -15.66
N THR A 42 -3.88 39.74 -15.76
CA THR A 42 -3.03 40.71 -15.05
C THR A 42 -3.86 41.81 -14.37
N GLY A 43 -5.11 41.52 -14.04
CA GLY A 43 -5.97 42.43 -13.28
C GLY A 43 -6.19 41.88 -11.87
N SER A 44 -6.28 42.77 -10.87
CA SER A 44 -6.63 42.33 -9.51
C SER A 44 -8.06 41.81 -9.45
N VAL A 45 -8.28 40.77 -8.65
CA VAL A 45 -9.59 40.15 -8.48
C VAL A 45 -10.03 40.26 -7.03
N ASP A 46 -11.24 40.76 -6.81
CA ASP A 46 -11.88 40.91 -5.49
C ASP A 46 -13.25 40.20 -5.53
N GLY A 47 -13.46 39.22 -4.66
CA GLY A 47 -14.65 38.38 -4.66
C GLY A 47 -15.00 37.90 -3.26
N ARG A 48 -15.96 36.98 -3.18
CA ARG A 48 -16.37 36.34 -1.93
C ARG A 48 -16.12 34.84 -1.94
N SER A 49 -16.59 34.11 -2.96
CA SER A 49 -16.47 32.65 -3.00
C SER A 49 -16.11 32.13 -4.40
N GLY A 50 -15.19 31.17 -4.47
CA GLY A 50 -14.70 30.63 -5.75
C GLY A 50 -14.00 31.73 -6.55
N VAL A 51 -12.94 32.30 -5.96
CA VAL A 51 -12.23 33.46 -6.50
C VAL A 51 -10.89 33.00 -7.06
N GLY A 52 -10.69 33.17 -8.36
CA GLY A 52 -9.44 32.88 -9.03
C GLY A 52 -8.81 34.14 -9.63
N GLY A 53 -7.49 34.26 -9.65
CA GLY A 53 -6.85 35.30 -10.45
C GLY A 53 -7.14 35.15 -11.95
N PHE A 54 -7.42 33.93 -12.40
CA PHE A 54 -7.69 33.60 -13.80
C PHE A 54 -9.11 33.01 -14.02
N VAL A 55 -9.47 31.96 -13.28
CA VAL A 55 -10.74 31.24 -13.38
C VAL A 55 -11.40 31.10 -12.02
N GLY A 56 -12.67 31.50 -11.86
CA GLY A 56 -13.39 31.30 -10.60
C GLY A 56 -13.66 29.82 -10.32
N TYR A 57 -14.32 29.12 -11.26
CA TYR A 57 -14.65 27.70 -11.16
C TYR A 57 -14.46 26.95 -12.49
N SER A 58 -13.50 26.01 -12.54
CA SER A 58 -13.37 25.02 -13.62
C SER A 58 -14.23 23.76 -13.37
N LYS A 59 -15.28 23.55 -14.16
CA LYS A 59 -16.24 22.43 -14.09
C LYS A 59 -15.84 21.29 -15.03
N GLY A 60 -14.64 20.73 -14.86
CA GLY A 60 -14.13 19.68 -15.77
C GLY A 60 -13.38 20.18 -17.00
N GLY A 61 -13.14 21.49 -17.12
CA GLY A 61 -12.36 22.06 -18.21
C GLY A 61 -10.85 21.96 -17.97
N ASP A 62 -10.07 21.74 -19.03
CA ASP A 62 -8.61 21.79 -18.95
C ASP A 62 -8.10 23.22 -19.02
N ILE A 63 -7.25 23.62 -18.07
CA ILE A 63 -6.54 24.90 -18.05
C ILE A 63 -5.06 24.61 -18.27
N LYS A 64 -4.52 25.09 -19.40
CA LYS A 64 -3.18 24.71 -19.86
C LYS A 64 -2.34 25.88 -20.33
N ASP A 65 -1.07 25.93 -19.93
CA ASP A 65 -0.12 26.95 -20.39
C ASP A 65 -0.64 28.37 -20.08
N CYS A 66 -1.20 28.58 -18.88
CA CYS A 66 -1.88 29.81 -18.47
C CYS A 66 -1.28 30.40 -17.19
N TYR A 67 -1.45 31.71 -16.98
CA TYR A 67 -0.93 32.36 -15.77
C TYR A 67 -1.73 33.56 -15.27
N ALA A 68 -1.58 33.87 -13.98
CA ALA A 68 -2.10 35.09 -13.36
C ALA A 68 -1.09 35.72 -12.39
N ILE A 69 -0.96 37.05 -12.41
CA ILE A 69 0.15 37.72 -11.71
C ILE A 69 -0.25 38.79 -10.67
N GLU A 70 -1.52 39.21 -10.66
CA GLU A 70 -1.99 40.26 -9.75
C GLU A 70 -2.74 39.71 -8.53
N SER A 71 -2.96 40.58 -7.54
CA SER A 71 -3.55 40.21 -6.24
C SER A 71 -5.00 39.71 -6.35
N VAL A 72 -5.29 38.67 -5.56
CA VAL A 72 -6.60 38.03 -5.43
C VAL A 72 -7.09 38.11 -3.98
N PHE A 73 -8.31 38.60 -3.78
CA PHE A 73 -8.97 38.74 -2.48
C PHE A 73 -10.31 38.00 -2.49
N GLY A 74 -10.61 37.24 -1.44
CA GLY A 74 -11.97 36.75 -1.19
C GLY A 74 -12.10 36.01 0.13
N ASP A 75 -13.24 35.37 0.41
CA ASP A 75 -13.47 34.70 1.69
C ASP A 75 -13.19 33.19 1.58
N HIS A 76 -13.71 32.52 0.54
CA HIS A 76 -13.73 31.05 0.47
C HIS A 76 -13.31 30.50 -0.90
N SER A 77 -12.44 29.48 -0.92
CA SER A 77 -11.89 28.90 -2.16
C SER A 77 -11.23 29.97 -3.03
N VAL A 78 -10.13 30.51 -2.52
CA VAL A 78 -9.40 31.62 -3.14
C VAL A 78 -8.08 31.11 -3.69
N GLY A 79 -7.88 31.24 -5.01
CA GLY A 79 -6.69 30.78 -5.71
C GLY A 79 -6.04 31.86 -6.55
N GLY A 80 -4.71 31.91 -6.57
CA GLY A 80 -4.00 32.86 -7.44
C GLY A 80 -4.26 32.62 -8.93
N LEU A 81 -4.59 31.39 -9.34
CA LEU A 81 -5.04 31.05 -10.69
C LEU A 81 -6.51 30.61 -10.70
N VAL A 82 -6.88 29.60 -9.91
CA VAL A 82 -8.23 29.00 -9.94
C VAL A 82 -8.85 28.98 -8.55
N GLY A 83 -10.07 29.48 -8.39
CA GLY A 83 -10.79 29.37 -7.11
C GLY A 83 -11.13 27.92 -6.77
N TYR A 84 -11.98 27.30 -7.60
CA TYR A 84 -12.41 25.91 -7.47
C TYR A 84 -12.13 25.11 -8.75
N ASN A 85 -11.49 23.95 -8.61
CA ASN A 85 -11.08 23.12 -9.76
C ASN A 85 -11.67 21.70 -9.72
N GLU A 86 -12.49 21.36 -10.72
CA GLU A 86 -12.91 20.01 -11.06
C GLU A 86 -12.43 19.59 -12.45
N GLY A 87 -11.39 20.23 -13.00
CA GLY A 87 -10.76 19.88 -14.27
C GLY A 87 -9.25 19.65 -14.13
N THR A 88 -8.51 19.63 -15.24
CA THR A 88 -7.04 19.50 -15.19
C THR A 88 -6.39 20.88 -15.24
N VAL A 89 -5.45 21.17 -14.34
CA VAL A 89 -4.58 22.36 -14.44
C VAL A 89 -3.17 21.90 -14.79
N THR A 90 -2.61 22.38 -15.91
CA THR A 90 -1.30 21.90 -16.41
C THR A 90 -0.41 22.99 -16.97
N ASN A 91 0.88 23.00 -16.59
CA ASN A 91 1.86 23.98 -17.07
C ASN A 91 1.41 25.42 -16.78
N CYS A 92 0.90 25.68 -15.58
CA CYS A 92 0.34 26.98 -15.22
C CYS A 92 1.04 27.55 -13.99
N TYR A 93 0.99 28.87 -13.82
CA TYR A 93 1.54 29.49 -12.62
C TYR A 93 0.78 30.72 -12.14
N SER A 94 1.04 31.08 -10.89
CA SER A 94 0.60 32.33 -10.28
C SER A 94 1.71 33.02 -9.51
N THR A 95 1.73 34.36 -9.54
CA THR A 95 2.73 35.16 -8.79
C THR A 95 2.12 36.25 -7.91
N GLY A 96 0.82 36.52 -8.06
CA GLY A 96 0.12 37.55 -7.28
C GLY A 96 -0.14 37.12 -5.84
N SER A 97 -0.24 38.08 -4.93
CA SER A 97 -0.61 37.80 -3.54
C SER A 97 -2.05 37.29 -3.43
N VAL A 98 -2.29 36.28 -2.62
CA VAL A 98 -3.62 35.69 -2.40
C VAL A 98 -4.01 35.89 -0.93
N SER A 99 -5.18 36.49 -0.69
CA SER A 99 -5.73 36.69 0.65
C SER A 99 -7.15 36.15 0.72
N GLY A 100 -7.45 35.35 1.74
CA GLY A 100 -8.83 35.02 2.09
C GLY A 100 -9.01 34.33 3.42
N ASP A 101 -10.16 33.72 3.68
CA ASP A 101 -10.45 33.12 5.00
C ASP A 101 -10.25 31.60 4.97
N GLN A 102 -10.86 30.88 4.03
CA GLN A 102 -10.85 29.40 3.98
C GLN A 102 -10.50 28.84 2.60
N TYR A 103 -9.74 27.75 2.57
CA TYR A 103 -9.25 27.08 1.35
C TYR A 103 -8.53 28.07 0.44
N VAL A 104 -7.42 28.60 0.96
CA VAL A 104 -6.65 29.66 0.31
C VAL A 104 -5.37 29.04 -0.26
N GLY A 105 -5.24 29.07 -1.59
CA GLY A 105 -4.10 28.50 -2.28
C GLY A 105 -3.37 29.50 -3.16
N GLY A 106 -2.05 29.43 -3.18
CA GLY A 106 -1.27 30.30 -4.06
C GLY A 106 -1.61 30.11 -5.54
N LEU A 107 -1.95 28.89 -5.97
CA LEU A 107 -2.41 28.57 -7.32
C LEU A 107 -3.91 28.22 -7.35
N VAL A 108 -4.35 27.27 -6.52
CA VAL A 108 -5.73 26.76 -6.51
C VAL A 108 -6.31 26.79 -5.10
N GLY A 109 -7.50 27.37 -4.91
CA GLY A 109 -8.16 27.40 -3.60
C GLY A 109 -8.57 26.01 -3.12
N SER A 110 -9.55 25.41 -3.80
CA SER A 110 -9.97 24.01 -3.58
C SER A 110 -9.89 23.22 -4.90
N ASN A 111 -9.31 22.03 -4.82
CA ASN A 111 -8.99 21.18 -5.95
C ASN A 111 -9.57 19.77 -5.77
N GLY A 112 -10.46 19.37 -6.67
CA GLY A 112 -11.02 18.00 -6.74
C GLY A 112 -10.47 17.14 -7.88
N LYS A 113 -9.46 17.61 -8.64
CA LYS A 113 -8.91 16.92 -9.82
C LYS A 113 -7.39 17.11 -9.97
N ARG A 114 -6.82 16.87 -11.16
CA ARG A 114 -5.37 16.81 -11.37
C ARG A 114 -4.73 18.19 -11.54
N ILE A 115 -3.63 18.42 -10.82
CA ILE A 115 -2.72 19.55 -11.01
C ILE A 115 -1.35 19.01 -11.39
N LYS A 116 -0.76 19.50 -12.49
CA LYS A 116 0.49 18.98 -13.03
C LYS A 116 1.41 20.08 -13.57
N ASN A 117 2.68 20.03 -13.22
CA ASN A 117 3.69 20.97 -13.73
C ASN A 117 3.29 22.44 -13.46
N CYS A 118 2.92 22.78 -12.23
CA CYS A 118 2.44 24.13 -11.91
C CYS A 118 3.19 24.71 -10.72
N TYR A 119 3.23 26.04 -10.61
CA TYR A 119 3.88 26.66 -9.46
C TYR A 119 3.22 27.96 -9.00
N SER A 120 3.51 28.33 -7.75
CA SER A 120 3.08 29.59 -7.16
C SER A 120 4.22 30.28 -6.42
N THR A 121 4.41 31.58 -6.66
CA THR A 121 5.42 32.40 -5.95
C THR A 121 4.82 33.55 -5.14
N GLY A 122 3.49 33.72 -5.20
CA GLY A 122 2.79 34.79 -4.49
C GLY A 122 2.65 34.49 -2.99
N SER A 123 2.67 35.53 -2.16
CA SER A 123 2.37 35.38 -0.72
C SER A 123 0.92 34.96 -0.52
N VAL A 124 0.66 34.00 0.35
CA VAL A 124 -0.66 33.46 0.66
C VAL A 124 -1.01 33.73 2.12
N SER A 125 -2.15 34.36 2.37
CA SER A 125 -2.65 34.65 3.72
C SER A 125 -4.09 34.16 3.86
N GLY A 126 -4.40 33.46 4.94
CA GLY A 126 -5.78 33.24 5.35
C GLY A 126 -5.95 32.59 6.71
N ASP A 127 -7.17 32.19 7.06
CA ASP A 127 -7.47 31.69 8.40
C ASP A 127 -7.30 30.16 8.47
N GLN A 128 -7.95 29.41 7.57
CA GLN A 128 -7.97 27.94 7.62
C GLN A 128 -7.64 27.27 6.27
N TYR A 129 -6.85 26.20 6.32
CA TYR A 129 -6.43 25.40 5.15
C TYR A 129 -5.75 26.27 4.09
N VAL A 130 -4.60 26.80 4.48
CA VAL A 130 -3.82 27.75 3.68
C VAL A 130 -2.62 27.02 3.09
N GLY A 131 -2.52 26.95 1.77
CA GLY A 131 -1.41 26.27 1.09
C GLY A 131 -0.66 27.18 0.14
N GLY A 132 0.68 27.05 0.12
CA GLY A 132 1.51 27.83 -0.81
C GLY A 132 1.19 27.58 -2.29
N LEU A 133 0.66 26.41 -2.64
CA LEU A 133 0.14 26.06 -3.96
C LEU A 133 -1.37 25.79 -3.92
N VAL A 134 -1.85 24.93 -3.02
CA VAL A 134 -3.25 24.50 -2.96
C VAL A 134 -3.80 24.60 -1.55
N GLY A 135 -4.95 25.26 -1.36
CA GLY A 135 -5.59 25.33 -0.04
C GLY A 135 -6.07 23.94 0.41
N GLU A 136 -6.96 23.35 -0.38
CA GLU A 136 -7.50 22.01 -0.16
C GLU A 136 -7.36 21.13 -1.42
N ASN A 137 -6.83 19.92 -1.24
CA ASN A 137 -6.80 18.86 -2.25
C ASN A 137 -7.76 17.73 -1.85
N SER A 138 -8.94 17.71 -2.45
CA SER A 138 -10.02 16.75 -2.25
C SER A 138 -10.06 15.68 -3.38
N ASP A 139 -10.83 14.61 -3.17
CA ASP A 139 -11.15 13.56 -4.17
C ASP A 139 -10.04 12.59 -4.59
N TYR A 140 -9.02 12.37 -3.76
CA TYR A 140 -7.95 11.38 -4.00
C TYR A 140 -7.12 11.62 -5.28
N ASP A 141 -7.26 12.78 -5.92
CA ASP A 141 -6.58 13.09 -7.18
C ASP A 141 -5.14 13.60 -6.97
N THR A 142 -4.38 13.68 -8.06
CA THR A 142 -2.91 13.82 -8.01
C THR A 142 -2.42 15.26 -8.22
N ILE A 143 -1.59 15.77 -7.30
CA ILE A 143 -0.72 16.94 -7.52
C ILE A 143 0.68 16.43 -7.88
N THR A 144 1.19 16.81 -9.04
CA THR A 144 2.44 16.25 -9.59
C THR A 144 3.35 17.29 -10.21
N ASN A 145 4.65 17.22 -9.90
CA ASN A 145 5.67 18.12 -10.45
C ASN A 145 5.36 19.60 -10.20
N CYS A 146 4.89 19.93 -9.01
CA CYS A 146 4.50 21.30 -8.68
C CYS A 146 5.38 21.88 -7.58
N TYR A 147 5.42 23.21 -7.46
CA TYR A 147 6.11 23.82 -6.32
C TYR A 147 5.55 25.17 -5.85
N SER A 148 5.89 25.54 -4.62
CA SER A 148 5.59 26.86 -4.06
C SER A 148 6.80 27.52 -3.40
N THR A 149 6.91 28.84 -3.52
CA THR A 149 7.97 29.65 -2.88
C THR A 149 7.47 30.89 -2.16
N GLY A 150 6.19 31.25 -2.29
CA GLY A 150 5.63 32.40 -1.58
C GLY A 150 5.47 32.15 -0.08
N SER A 151 5.56 33.21 0.73
CA SER A 151 5.30 33.14 2.18
C SER A 151 3.87 32.69 2.44
N VAL A 152 3.67 31.78 3.39
CA VAL A 152 2.35 31.25 3.76
C VAL A 152 2.06 31.62 5.21
N THR A 153 0.94 32.31 5.44
CA THR A 153 0.45 32.69 6.77
C THR A 153 -0.97 32.17 6.95
N GLY A 154 -1.21 31.40 8.00
CA GLY A 154 -2.58 31.15 8.46
C GLY A 154 -2.67 30.63 9.88
N ASP A 155 -3.90 30.67 10.41
CA ASP A 155 -4.17 30.41 11.82
C ASP A 155 -4.31 28.89 12.09
N ASP A 156 -5.01 28.15 11.22
CA ASP A 156 -5.20 26.70 11.29
C ASP A 156 -4.81 26.00 9.97
N TYR A 157 -3.99 24.95 10.05
CA TYR A 157 -3.57 24.13 8.91
C TYR A 157 -2.91 24.94 7.77
N ALA A 158 -1.84 25.66 8.10
CA ALA A 158 -0.96 26.29 7.13
C ALA A 158 0.11 25.31 6.62
N GLY A 159 0.12 25.04 5.32
CA GLY A 159 1.06 24.15 4.68
C GLY A 159 1.92 24.86 3.64
N GLY A 160 3.22 24.55 3.63
CA GLY A 160 4.16 25.14 2.67
C GLY A 160 3.75 24.93 1.21
N LEU A 161 3.14 23.77 0.88
CA LEU A 161 2.62 23.45 -0.45
C LEU A 161 1.09 23.31 -0.46
N VAL A 162 0.57 22.42 0.39
CA VAL A 162 -0.86 22.09 0.52
C VAL A 162 -1.32 22.26 1.96
N GLY A 163 -2.44 22.97 2.16
CA GLY A 163 -3.04 23.22 3.48
C GLY A 163 -3.76 22.00 4.05
N SER A 164 -4.60 21.35 3.25
CA SER A 164 -5.23 20.05 3.55
C SER A 164 -5.22 19.13 2.34
N ASN A 165 -4.88 17.85 2.52
CA ASN A 165 -4.68 16.91 1.44
C ASN A 165 -5.23 15.51 1.75
N SER A 166 -6.27 15.11 1.02
CA SER A 166 -6.79 13.73 0.98
C SER A 166 -6.32 12.93 -0.25
N GLY A 167 -5.51 13.55 -1.12
CA GLY A 167 -5.01 12.96 -2.35
C GLY A 167 -3.52 12.64 -2.36
N ILE A 168 -3.00 12.37 -3.55
CA ILE A 168 -1.59 12.03 -3.74
C ILE A 168 -0.83 13.28 -4.17
N VAL A 169 0.12 13.72 -3.34
CA VAL A 169 1.08 14.76 -3.72
C VAL A 169 2.43 14.11 -3.98
N TYR A 170 2.92 14.22 -5.21
CA TYR A 170 4.08 13.49 -5.69
C TYR A 170 5.05 14.38 -6.45
N ALA A 171 6.36 14.19 -6.23
CA ALA A 171 7.43 14.99 -6.81
C ALA A 171 7.13 16.50 -6.79
N SER A 172 6.58 16.98 -5.68
CA SER A 172 6.15 18.36 -5.54
C SER A 172 6.69 18.95 -4.25
N PHE A 173 7.11 20.21 -4.29
CA PHE A 173 8.03 20.76 -3.31
C PHE A 173 7.63 22.16 -2.83
N TRP A 174 7.99 22.52 -1.60
CA TRP A 174 7.96 23.92 -1.18
C TRP A 174 9.31 24.34 -0.65
N ASP A 175 9.61 25.62 -0.78
CA ASP A 175 10.79 26.20 -0.15
C ASP A 175 10.47 26.53 1.31
N ILE A 176 11.10 25.81 2.25
CA ILE A 176 10.87 25.97 3.70
C ILE A 176 11.23 27.39 4.16
N GLN A 177 12.25 28.01 3.58
CA GLN A 177 12.77 29.30 4.05
C GLN A 177 11.92 30.47 3.57
N THR A 178 11.50 30.45 2.31
CA THR A 178 10.69 31.55 1.75
C THR A 178 9.22 31.41 2.11
N SER A 179 8.70 30.18 2.25
CA SER A 179 7.34 29.95 2.73
C SER A 179 7.15 30.32 4.20
N GLY A 180 8.20 30.16 5.02
CA GLY A 180 8.10 30.25 6.48
C GLY A 180 7.40 29.04 7.12
N GLN A 181 7.23 27.93 6.39
CA GLN A 181 6.54 26.73 6.86
C GLN A 181 7.48 25.52 6.89
N ASP A 182 7.61 24.90 8.07
CA ASP A 182 8.38 23.67 8.26
C ASP A 182 7.61 22.41 7.79
N THR A 183 6.28 22.51 7.66
CA THR A 183 5.39 21.38 7.35
C THR A 183 4.40 21.70 6.24
N SER A 184 3.83 20.64 5.65
CA SER A 184 2.70 20.71 4.73
C SER A 184 1.96 19.38 4.76
N ASP A 185 0.66 19.37 4.44
CA ASP A 185 -0.14 18.14 4.40
C ASP A 185 0.16 17.26 3.17
N GLY A 186 1.03 17.74 2.27
CA GLY A 186 1.57 16.96 1.17
C GLY A 186 2.79 17.62 0.52
N GLY A 187 3.57 16.82 -0.21
CA GLY A 187 4.81 17.26 -0.87
C GLY A 187 6.04 17.15 0.03
N THR A 188 7.15 17.75 -0.39
CA THR A 188 8.42 17.74 0.37
C THR A 188 9.00 19.14 0.50
N GLY A 189 9.21 19.57 1.75
CA GLY A 189 9.87 20.83 2.05
C GLY A 189 11.37 20.71 1.82
N LEU A 190 11.93 21.64 1.07
CA LEU A 190 13.35 21.68 0.77
C LEU A 190 13.91 23.08 1.05
N PRO A 191 15.19 23.18 1.46
CA PRO A 191 15.85 24.45 1.51
C PRO A 191 15.98 25.08 0.10
N THR A 192 16.00 26.41 0.02
CA THR A 192 16.24 27.20 -1.21
C THR A 192 17.40 26.66 -2.03
N ALA A 193 18.54 26.39 -1.38
CA ALA A 193 19.71 25.87 -2.07
C ALA A 193 19.46 24.52 -2.76
N GLN A 194 18.58 23.67 -2.22
CA GLN A 194 18.19 22.40 -2.88
C GLN A 194 17.12 22.62 -3.95
N MET A 195 16.19 23.54 -3.72
CA MET A 195 15.17 23.95 -4.71
C MET A 195 15.76 24.58 -5.99
N GLN A 196 17.04 24.97 -5.95
CA GLN A 196 17.76 25.55 -7.09
C GLN A 196 18.72 24.57 -7.78
N MET A 197 18.67 23.27 -7.44
CA MET A 197 19.54 22.24 -8.03
C MET A 197 18.78 21.32 -8.97
N THR A 198 19.34 21.03 -10.14
CA THR A 198 18.72 20.13 -11.14
C THR A 198 18.50 18.72 -10.58
N SER A 199 19.41 18.25 -9.73
CA SER A 199 19.34 16.93 -9.08
C SER A 199 18.12 16.74 -8.19
N THR A 200 17.48 17.82 -7.73
CA THR A 200 16.25 17.77 -6.94
C THR A 200 15.05 17.35 -7.77
N PHE A 201 15.05 17.71 -9.06
CA PHE A 201 13.90 17.57 -9.96
C PHE A 201 14.04 16.40 -10.93
N ILE A 202 14.83 15.37 -10.59
CA ILE A 202 15.02 14.18 -11.44
C ILE A 202 13.68 13.60 -11.89
N ALA A 203 12.71 13.46 -10.98
CA ALA A 203 11.37 12.92 -11.28
C ALA A 203 10.57 13.74 -12.31
N TRP A 204 10.95 14.99 -12.60
CA TRP A 204 10.24 15.86 -13.53
C TRP A 204 10.61 15.59 -14.99
N THR A 205 11.70 14.85 -15.23
CA THR A 205 12.21 14.59 -16.58
C THR A 205 12.32 13.11 -16.93
N THR A 206 11.89 12.21 -16.04
CA THR A 206 11.88 10.77 -16.30
C THR A 206 10.69 10.41 -17.20
N CYS A 207 10.76 9.22 -17.82
CA CYS A 207 9.60 8.57 -18.43
C CYS A 207 8.84 9.43 -19.47
N GLY A 208 9.58 10.20 -20.27
CA GLY A 208 9.02 10.99 -21.37
C GLY A 208 8.46 12.37 -20.98
N ILE A 209 8.74 12.86 -19.78
CA ILE A 209 8.26 14.16 -19.26
C ILE A 209 9.28 15.30 -19.55
N GLN A 210 10.17 15.12 -20.51
CA GLN A 210 11.27 16.04 -20.79
C GLN A 210 10.80 17.34 -21.49
N GLY A 211 11.58 18.41 -21.35
CA GLY A 211 11.38 19.67 -22.10
C GLY A 211 10.27 20.58 -21.57
N ILE A 212 9.77 20.32 -20.36
CA ILE A 212 8.72 21.15 -19.72
C ILE A 212 9.33 22.26 -18.86
N TRP A 213 10.43 21.95 -18.17
CA TRP A 213 11.04 22.82 -17.17
C TRP A 213 12.47 23.22 -17.56
N THR A 214 12.84 24.46 -17.25
CA THR A 214 14.19 25.03 -17.36
C THR A 214 14.67 25.52 -16.00
N LEU A 215 15.97 25.45 -15.73
CA LEU A 215 16.56 25.88 -14.47
C LEU A 215 17.88 26.62 -14.70
N ASP A 216 18.03 27.80 -14.10
CA ASP A 216 19.31 28.47 -13.90
C ASP A 216 19.94 27.99 -12.59
N GLU A 217 20.68 26.88 -12.69
CA GLU A 217 21.12 26.10 -11.54
C GLU A 217 21.95 26.93 -10.54
N GLY A 218 21.51 26.91 -9.27
CA GLY A 218 22.10 27.66 -8.16
C GLY A 218 21.72 29.14 -8.10
N ASN A 219 20.96 29.67 -9.06
CA ASN A 219 20.58 31.08 -9.12
C ASN A 219 19.07 31.30 -9.00
N ASP A 220 18.25 30.41 -9.54
CA ASP A 220 16.78 30.55 -9.58
C ASP A 220 16.05 29.19 -9.43
N TYR A 221 14.73 29.22 -9.29
CA TYR A 221 13.84 28.06 -9.24
C TYR A 221 13.51 27.55 -10.67
N PRO A 222 12.95 26.33 -10.82
CA PRO A 222 12.54 25.85 -12.13
C PRO A 222 11.41 26.71 -12.73
N HIS A 223 11.53 27.11 -14.00
CA HIS A 223 10.46 27.80 -14.74
C HIS A 223 9.95 26.93 -15.88
N LEU A 224 8.71 27.17 -16.31
CA LEU A 224 8.16 26.49 -17.46
C LEU A 224 8.89 26.98 -18.72
N TRP A 225 9.24 26.05 -19.61
CA TRP A 225 10.00 26.32 -20.83
C TRP A 225 9.42 27.48 -21.67
N TRP A 226 8.08 27.56 -21.74
CA TRP A 226 7.41 28.57 -22.54
C TRP A 226 7.53 30.00 -21.97
N GLU A 227 7.99 30.17 -20.73
CA GLU A 227 8.26 31.49 -20.13
C GLU A 227 9.52 32.16 -20.69
N GLN A 228 10.41 31.40 -21.35
CA GLN A 228 11.65 31.90 -21.96
C GLN A 228 12.57 32.67 -20.99
N LYS A 229 12.60 32.26 -19.71
CA LYS A 229 13.54 32.78 -18.71
C LYS A 229 14.94 32.18 -18.88
N PRO A 230 15.99 32.80 -18.30
CA PRO A 230 17.33 32.22 -18.27
C PRO A 230 17.33 30.83 -17.62
N GLY A 231 18.20 29.94 -18.13
CA GLY A 231 18.35 28.57 -17.65
C GLY A 231 18.42 27.57 -18.79
N GLU A 232 18.82 26.34 -18.46
CA GLU A 232 18.87 25.22 -19.40
C GLU A 232 17.72 24.25 -19.12
N PRO A 233 17.24 23.49 -20.13
CA PRO A 233 16.29 22.41 -19.90
C PRO A 233 16.80 21.44 -18.85
N LEU A 234 15.92 20.99 -17.96
CA LEU A 234 16.29 19.96 -16.99
C LEU A 234 16.78 18.70 -17.74
N PRO A 235 17.88 18.05 -17.29
CA PRO A 235 18.44 16.89 -17.97
C PRO A 235 17.45 15.72 -18.03
N ALA A 236 17.46 15.03 -19.16
CA ALA A 236 16.69 13.80 -19.36
C ALA A 236 17.38 12.63 -18.67
N TYR A 237 16.73 12.02 -17.68
CA TYR A 237 17.28 10.90 -16.95
C TYR A 237 16.61 9.57 -17.29
N GLN A 238 17.41 8.51 -17.36
CA GLN A 238 16.99 7.12 -17.36
C GLN A 238 17.42 6.46 -16.05
N LEU A 239 16.74 5.38 -15.64
CA LEU A 239 17.11 4.69 -14.41
C LEU A 239 18.54 4.11 -14.49
N SER A 240 18.97 3.70 -15.67
CA SER A 240 20.34 3.21 -15.93
C SER A 240 21.44 4.23 -15.70
N ASP A 241 21.11 5.53 -15.58
CA ASP A 241 22.08 6.56 -15.22
C ASP A 241 22.47 6.49 -13.72
N PHE A 242 21.64 5.86 -12.90
CA PHE A 242 21.81 5.77 -11.44
C PHE A 242 21.98 4.34 -10.92
N ILE A 243 21.49 3.35 -11.68
CA ILE A 243 21.49 1.94 -11.31
C ILE A 243 22.15 1.13 -12.42
N THR A 244 23.11 0.27 -12.06
CA THR A 244 23.78 -0.61 -13.02
C THR A 244 22.83 -1.70 -13.51
N GLY A 245 22.91 -2.02 -14.81
CA GLY A 245 22.10 -3.04 -15.47
C GLY A 245 21.13 -2.42 -16.49
N ALA A 246 20.55 -3.26 -17.36
CA ALA A 246 19.60 -2.85 -18.39
C ALA A 246 18.13 -3.18 -18.05
N GLY A 247 17.86 -3.67 -16.84
CA GLY A 247 16.51 -4.06 -16.41
C GLY A 247 15.95 -5.31 -17.11
N THR A 248 16.81 -6.10 -17.76
CA THR A 248 16.42 -7.34 -18.44
C THR A 248 16.58 -8.55 -17.52
N GLN A 249 16.00 -9.70 -17.89
CA GLN A 249 16.13 -10.92 -17.08
C GLN A 249 17.59 -11.36 -16.85
N ILE A 250 18.46 -11.20 -17.86
CA ILE A 250 19.88 -11.61 -17.79
C ILE A 250 20.79 -10.49 -17.27
N ASP A 251 20.33 -9.24 -17.32
CA ASP A 251 21.04 -8.06 -16.86
C ASP A 251 20.06 -7.14 -16.09
N PRO A 252 19.66 -7.53 -14.88
CA PRO A 252 18.70 -6.79 -14.06
C PRO A 252 19.33 -5.52 -13.50
N TYR A 253 18.49 -4.55 -13.13
CA TYR A 253 18.95 -3.40 -12.34
C TYR A 253 19.42 -3.85 -10.95
N LEU A 254 20.66 -3.49 -10.59
CA LEU A 254 21.34 -3.92 -9.36
C LEU A 254 21.28 -2.83 -8.28
N ILE A 255 20.58 -3.12 -7.18
CA ILE A 255 20.29 -2.15 -6.12
C ILE A 255 21.23 -2.37 -4.93
N TYR A 256 22.01 -1.35 -4.59
CA TYR A 256 22.99 -1.34 -3.50
C TYR A 256 22.64 -0.37 -2.37
N THR A 257 21.84 0.67 -2.64
CA THR A 257 21.60 1.75 -1.68
C THR A 257 20.12 2.06 -1.50
N PRO A 258 19.73 2.65 -0.35
CA PRO A 258 18.36 3.11 -0.11
C PRO A 258 17.86 4.10 -1.16
N GLN A 259 18.71 4.99 -1.66
CA GLN A 259 18.33 5.95 -2.71
C GLN A 259 18.04 5.24 -4.05
N GLN A 260 18.81 4.21 -4.41
CA GLN A 260 18.54 3.43 -5.63
C GLN A 260 17.20 2.67 -5.54
N LEU A 261 16.86 2.13 -4.36
CA LEU A 261 15.54 1.53 -4.15
C LEU A 261 14.41 2.57 -4.29
N ASN A 262 14.58 3.73 -3.66
CA ASN A 262 13.61 4.84 -3.74
C ASN A 262 13.39 5.34 -5.18
N MET A 263 14.41 5.25 -6.05
CA MET A 263 14.29 5.62 -7.46
C MET A 263 13.32 4.74 -8.25
N ILE A 264 13.06 3.49 -7.86
CA ILE A 264 12.06 2.66 -8.57
C ILE A 264 10.65 3.27 -8.47
N GLY A 265 10.36 3.87 -7.31
CA GLY A 265 9.16 4.68 -7.11
C GLY A 265 9.15 5.95 -7.97
N MET A 266 10.30 6.44 -8.42
CA MET A 266 10.41 7.64 -9.26
C MET A 266 10.34 7.36 -10.77
N PHE A 267 10.84 6.22 -11.22
CA PHE A 267 10.90 5.84 -12.64
C PHE A 267 9.76 4.89 -12.98
N PHE A 268 8.53 5.40 -13.04
CA PHE A 268 7.33 4.58 -13.21
C PHE A 268 7.30 3.74 -14.51
N CYS A 269 7.96 4.22 -15.56
CA CYS A 269 8.10 3.52 -16.84
C CYS A 269 9.02 2.29 -16.79
N GLU A 270 9.81 2.13 -15.72
CA GLU A 270 10.73 1.00 -15.54
C GLU A 270 10.16 -0.08 -14.60
N ARG A 271 8.96 0.10 -14.05
CA ARG A 271 8.37 -0.84 -13.05
C ARG A 271 7.93 -2.19 -13.63
N ASP A 272 8.08 -2.38 -14.94
CA ASP A 272 7.91 -3.65 -15.65
C ASP A 272 9.23 -4.42 -15.83
N LYS A 273 10.36 -3.88 -15.35
CA LYS A 273 11.71 -4.44 -15.51
C LYS A 273 12.11 -5.40 -14.39
N HIS A 274 13.31 -5.97 -14.53
CA HIS A 274 13.93 -6.84 -13.54
C HIS A 274 14.88 -6.07 -12.62
N PHE A 275 14.70 -6.27 -11.33
CA PHE A 275 15.43 -5.65 -10.23
C PHE A 275 16.03 -6.73 -9.33
N LYS A 276 17.23 -6.48 -8.80
CA LYS A 276 17.90 -7.39 -7.87
C LYS A 276 18.60 -6.64 -6.75
N LEU A 277 18.33 -7.00 -5.50
CA LEU A 277 19.09 -6.48 -4.37
C LEU A 277 20.49 -7.10 -4.32
N MET A 278 21.49 -6.25 -4.12
CA MET A 278 22.89 -6.65 -4.00
C MET A 278 23.46 -6.39 -2.60
N ALA A 279 22.76 -5.58 -1.80
CA ALA A 279 23.07 -5.30 -0.41
C ALA A 279 21.79 -5.30 0.42
N ASP A 280 21.95 -5.43 1.74
CA ASP A 280 20.89 -5.08 2.67
C ASP A 280 20.69 -3.56 2.65
N ILE A 281 19.44 -3.11 2.74
CA ILE A 281 19.04 -1.71 2.56
C ILE A 281 18.42 -1.20 3.86
N ASP A 282 18.91 -0.08 4.40
CA ASP A 282 18.28 0.60 5.54
C ASP A 282 17.52 1.85 5.07
N LEU A 283 16.22 1.89 5.31
CA LEU A 283 15.35 3.01 4.93
C LEU A 283 15.15 4.02 6.05
N SER A 284 15.95 3.99 7.12
CA SER A 284 15.83 4.89 8.27
C SER A 284 15.83 6.38 7.91
N ASP A 285 16.48 6.77 6.82
CA ASP A 285 16.55 8.18 6.40
C ASP A 285 15.23 8.67 5.76
N PHE A 286 14.36 7.76 5.33
CA PHE A 286 13.03 8.10 4.82
C PHE A 286 12.03 8.11 5.99
N LYS A 287 11.45 9.29 6.26
CA LYS A 287 10.45 9.53 7.31
C LYS A 287 9.11 9.95 6.73
N GLY A 288 8.03 9.73 7.49
CA GLY A 288 6.68 10.14 7.09
C GLY A 288 6.30 9.51 5.75
N THR A 289 6.10 10.33 4.74
CA THR A 289 5.70 9.93 3.37
C THR A 289 6.84 10.11 2.35
N SER A 290 8.07 10.36 2.79
CA SER A 290 9.21 10.71 1.90
C SER A 290 9.75 9.56 1.04
N PHE A 291 9.42 8.30 1.37
CA PHE A 291 9.73 7.17 0.49
C PHE A 291 8.73 7.11 -0.66
N ASN A 292 9.24 7.05 -1.89
CA ASN A 292 8.43 6.89 -3.09
C ASN A 292 7.93 5.44 -3.20
N ILE A 293 6.73 5.18 -2.68
CA ILE A 293 6.07 3.87 -2.79
C ILE A 293 6.02 3.41 -4.26
N ILE A 294 6.35 2.14 -4.50
CA ILE A 294 6.37 1.54 -5.84
C ILE A 294 4.93 1.17 -6.21
N LYS A 295 4.33 1.88 -7.17
CA LYS A 295 2.94 1.66 -7.60
C LYS A 295 2.86 0.90 -8.92
N ASN A 296 1.82 0.09 -9.12
CA ASN A 296 1.53 -0.58 -10.40
C ASN A 296 2.72 -1.41 -10.89
N PHE A 297 3.31 -2.20 -9.99
CA PHE A 297 4.47 -3.00 -10.32
C PHE A 297 4.08 -4.15 -11.25
N ALA A 298 4.86 -4.36 -12.31
CA ALA A 298 4.60 -5.39 -13.31
C ALA A 298 5.84 -6.26 -13.62
N GLY A 299 6.98 -5.96 -12.99
CA GLY A 299 8.28 -6.57 -13.25
C GLY A 299 8.66 -7.69 -12.28
N VAL A 300 9.96 -7.91 -12.13
CA VAL A 300 10.52 -8.89 -11.19
C VAL A 300 11.40 -8.18 -10.17
N PHE A 301 11.10 -8.35 -8.89
CA PHE A 301 11.92 -7.88 -7.78
C PHE A 301 12.53 -9.08 -7.05
N ASP A 302 13.81 -9.33 -7.31
CA ASP A 302 14.59 -10.39 -6.69
C ASP A 302 15.34 -9.85 -5.47
N GLY A 303 14.84 -10.16 -4.27
CA GLY A 303 15.49 -9.78 -3.02
C GLY A 303 16.84 -10.47 -2.81
N ASN A 304 17.14 -11.55 -3.54
CA ASN A 304 18.44 -12.23 -3.51
C ASN A 304 18.89 -12.61 -2.07
N GLY A 305 17.92 -12.94 -1.21
CA GLY A 305 18.12 -13.26 0.21
C GLY A 305 18.51 -12.05 1.08
N LYS A 306 18.39 -10.82 0.57
CA LYS A 306 18.71 -9.58 1.27
C LYS A 306 17.54 -9.06 2.09
N LYS A 307 17.86 -8.12 2.97
CA LYS A 307 16.93 -7.50 3.91
C LYS A 307 16.75 -6.02 3.62
N ILE A 308 15.53 -5.53 3.83
CA ILE A 308 15.19 -4.10 3.89
C ILE A 308 14.80 -3.79 5.34
N PHE A 309 15.50 -2.86 5.97
CA PHE A 309 15.30 -2.44 7.35
C PHE A 309 14.50 -1.14 7.44
N ASN A 310 13.72 -1.00 8.50
CA ASN A 310 13.16 0.27 8.97
C ASN A 310 12.24 0.98 7.94
N PHE A 311 11.55 0.24 7.07
CA PHE A 311 10.55 0.84 6.19
C PHE A 311 9.46 1.50 7.04
N THR A 312 9.45 2.83 7.07
CA THR A 312 8.51 3.62 7.87
C THR A 312 7.60 4.41 6.94
N TYR A 313 6.30 4.29 7.14
CA TYR A 313 5.31 5.09 6.43
C TYR A 313 4.16 5.45 7.36
N THR A 314 3.94 6.74 7.59
CA THR A 314 2.88 7.24 8.49
C THR A 314 1.97 8.21 7.75
N SER A 315 0.66 7.96 7.81
CA SER A 315 -0.40 8.80 7.25
C SER A 315 -1.66 8.69 8.12
N ASN A 316 -2.52 9.70 8.08
CA ASN A 316 -3.78 9.70 8.83
C ASN A 316 -4.95 9.08 8.05
N GLU A 317 -4.85 8.99 6.72
CA GLU A 317 -5.97 8.58 5.85
C GLU A 317 -5.57 7.89 4.54
N ASN A 318 -4.28 7.89 4.16
CA ASN A 318 -3.87 7.31 2.89
C ASN A 318 -4.10 5.80 2.86
N SER A 319 -4.65 5.33 1.76
CA SER A 319 -4.82 3.91 1.45
C SER A 319 -3.73 3.40 0.51
N TYR A 320 -3.65 2.10 0.29
CA TYR A 320 -2.68 1.44 -0.59
C TYR A 320 -1.23 1.66 -0.15
N ILE A 321 -0.97 1.40 1.13
CA ILE A 321 0.34 1.59 1.75
C ILE A 321 1.05 0.25 1.90
N GLY A 322 2.23 0.19 1.29
CA GLY A 322 3.26 -0.85 1.42
C GLY A 322 4.50 -0.41 0.67
N LEU A 323 5.60 -1.15 0.77
CA LEU A 323 6.78 -0.89 -0.08
C LEU A 323 6.37 -0.88 -1.57
N PHE A 324 5.45 -1.77 -1.93
CA PHE A 324 4.70 -1.79 -3.17
C PHE A 324 3.23 -1.48 -2.89
N ALA A 325 2.68 -0.43 -3.51
CA ALA A 325 1.25 -0.12 -3.40
C ALA A 325 0.39 -1.18 -4.09
N SER A 326 0.75 -1.53 -5.32
CA SER A 326 0.03 -2.53 -6.11
C SER A 326 0.95 -3.35 -7.00
N ILE A 327 0.57 -4.61 -7.22
CA ILE A 327 1.18 -5.51 -8.20
C ILE A 327 0.10 -5.94 -9.20
N GLU A 328 0.22 -5.47 -10.44
CA GLU A 328 -0.83 -5.56 -11.46
C GLU A 328 -0.45 -6.47 -12.63
N GLY A 329 0.86 -6.73 -12.80
CA GLY A 329 1.40 -7.58 -13.85
C GLY A 329 1.16 -9.06 -13.60
N LYS A 330 0.55 -9.77 -14.56
CA LYS A 330 0.29 -11.22 -14.45
C LYS A 330 1.56 -12.05 -14.20
N ASN A 331 2.68 -11.61 -14.74
CA ASN A 331 3.99 -12.27 -14.58
C ASN A 331 4.87 -11.55 -13.56
N ALA A 332 4.31 -10.62 -12.79
CA ALA A 332 5.07 -9.89 -11.80
C ALA A 332 5.47 -10.82 -10.65
N VAL A 333 6.69 -10.66 -10.15
CA VAL A 333 7.24 -11.52 -9.10
C VAL A 333 7.95 -10.66 -8.07
N ILE A 334 7.65 -10.87 -6.80
CA ILE A 334 8.53 -10.47 -5.69
C ILE A 334 8.99 -11.74 -4.99
N ARG A 335 10.30 -11.86 -4.77
CA ARG A 335 10.83 -13.05 -4.11
C ARG A 335 12.08 -12.82 -3.27
N ASP A 336 12.34 -13.77 -2.37
CA ASP A 336 13.60 -13.92 -1.63
C ASP A 336 14.00 -12.65 -0.87
N LEU A 337 13.05 -12.03 -0.16
CA LEU A 337 13.18 -10.70 0.44
C LEU A 337 12.68 -10.68 1.90
N GLY A 338 13.51 -10.17 2.80
CA GLY A 338 13.12 -9.90 4.19
C GLY A 338 12.85 -8.42 4.46
N LEU A 339 11.75 -8.10 5.13
CA LEU A 339 11.49 -6.78 5.73
C LEU A 339 11.70 -6.87 7.23
N ILE A 340 12.59 -6.03 7.77
CA ILE A 340 12.96 -6.04 9.19
C ILE A 340 12.52 -4.73 9.82
N ASP A 341 11.77 -4.85 10.91
CA ASP A 341 11.19 -3.75 11.69
C ASP A 341 10.44 -2.70 10.83
N PRO A 342 9.54 -3.09 9.90
CA PRO A 342 8.72 -2.11 9.21
C PRO A 342 7.74 -1.44 10.19
N LYS A 343 7.54 -0.13 10.06
CA LYS A 343 6.54 0.62 10.84
C LYS A 343 5.59 1.35 9.90
N VAL A 344 4.46 0.73 9.63
CA VAL A 344 3.41 1.26 8.75
C VAL A 344 2.19 1.62 9.57
N ASP A 345 1.77 2.88 9.52
CA ASP A 345 0.56 3.37 10.16
C ASP A 345 -0.22 4.22 9.17
N ALA A 346 -1.34 3.68 8.69
CA ALA A 346 -2.21 4.33 7.72
C ALA A 346 -3.34 5.15 8.39
N GLY A 347 -3.45 5.15 9.72
CA GLY A 347 -4.57 5.76 10.43
C GLY A 347 -5.91 5.18 9.97
N SER A 348 -6.74 6.01 9.35
CA SER A 348 -8.04 5.62 8.77
C SER A 348 -7.93 4.97 7.37
N GLY A 349 -6.72 4.85 6.83
CA GLY A 349 -6.44 4.26 5.52
C GLY A 349 -6.74 2.76 5.40
N SER A 350 -6.97 2.31 4.17
CA SER A 350 -7.32 0.94 3.81
C SER A 350 -6.25 0.31 2.91
N TYR A 351 -6.27 -1.02 2.75
CA TYR A 351 -5.32 -1.77 1.92
C TYR A 351 -3.88 -1.53 2.37
N VAL A 352 -3.51 -2.15 3.48
CA VAL A 352 -2.21 -1.90 4.12
C VAL A 352 -1.49 -3.21 4.34
N GLY A 353 -0.28 -3.30 3.79
CA GLY A 353 0.66 -4.38 4.05
C GLY A 353 2.07 -3.84 4.04
N SER A 354 2.97 -4.35 4.87
CA SER A 354 4.33 -3.80 4.93
C SER A 354 5.08 -3.97 3.60
N LEU A 355 4.91 -5.11 2.92
CA LEU A 355 5.52 -5.37 1.62
C LEU A 355 4.61 -4.94 0.48
N VAL A 356 3.37 -5.44 0.44
CA VAL A 356 2.42 -5.15 -0.65
C VAL A 356 1.08 -4.70 -0.08
N ALA A 357 0.55 -3.58 -0.56
CA ALA A 357 -0.81 -3.18 -0.19
C ALA A 357 -1.87 -4.01 -0.93
N ASP A 358 -1.75 -4.11 -2.25
CA ASP A 358 -2.66 -4.86 -3.12
C ASP A 358 -1.92 -5.77 -4.11
N LEU A 359 -2.09 -7.09 -3.97
CA LEU A 359 -1.61 -8.09 -4.91
C LEU A 359 -2.75 -8.49 -5.83
N GLU A 360 -2.99 -7.73 -6.91
CA GLU A 360 -4.03 -8.06 -7.88
C GLU A 360 -3.62 -9.25 -8.75
N LYS A 361 -2.36 -9.29 -9.20
CA LYS A 361 -1.82 -10.35 -10.05
C LYS A 361 -0.37 -10.64 -9.72
N GLY A 362 0.11 -11.80 -10.16
CA GLY A 362 1.51 -12.19 -9.99
C GLY A 362 1.73 -12.98 -8.71
N SER A 363 2.98 -13.04 -8.24
CA SER A 363 3.34 -13.90 -7.10
C SER A 363 4.32 -13.26 -6.14
N ILE A 364 4.13 -13.54 -4.85
CA ILE A 364 5.06 -13.25 -3.77
C ILE A 364 5.56 -14.58 -3.21
N SER A 365 6.88 -14.78 -3.15
CA SER A 365 7.45 -16.05 -2.67
C SER A 365 8.72 -15.90 -1.84
N ASN A 366 8.89 -16.71 -0.80
CA ASN A 366 10.08 -16.64 0.07
C ASN A 366 10.30 -15.24 0.67
N CYS A 367 9.20 -14.54 0.98
CA CYS A 367 9.23 -13.18 1.54
C CYS A 367 8.76 -13.18 2.98
N TYR A 368 9.35 -12.31 3.81
CA TYR A 368 9.02 -12.30 5.22
C TYR A 368 9.10 -10.95 5.90
N VAL A 369 8.40 -10.83 7.03
CA VAL A 369 8.45 -9.68 7.94
C VAL A 369 8.90 -10.15 9.32
N GLU A 370 9.95 -9.53 9.84
CA GLU A 370 10.47 -9.74 11.20
C GLU A 370 10.39 -8.45 12.01
N GLY A 371 9.67 -8.49 13.14
CA GLY A 371 9.46 -7.32 13.98
C GLY A 371 8.53 -6.28 13.34
N GLY A 372 8.53 -5.06 13.91
CA GLY A 372 7.73 -3.95 13.41
C GLY A 372 6.22 -4.05 13.69
N SER A 373 5.47 -3.12 13.10
CA SER A 373 4.02 -3.00 13.26
C SER A 373 3.33 -2.49 11.99
N VAL A 374 2.15 -3.02 11.68
CA VAL A 374 1.26 -2.55 10.61
C VAL A 374 -0.10 -2.18 11.17
N ALA A 375 -0.53 -0.93 10.97
CA ALA A 375 -1.80 -0.40 11.45
C ALA A 375 -2.61 0.29 10.35
N GLY A 376 -3.93 0.18 10.41
CA GLY A 376 -4.86 0.91 9.54
C GLY A 376 -6.34 0.56 9.83
N ASN A 377 -7.23 0.86 8.90
CA ASN A 377 -8.68 0.67 9.09
C ASN A 377 -9.21 -0.66 8.51
N TYR A 378 -9.07 -0.85 7.20
CA TYR A 378 -9.77 -1.90 6.45
C TYR A 378 -8.80 -2.67 5.54
N ARG A 379 -8.78 -4.00 5.64
CA ARG A 379 -7.87 -4.93 4.92
C ARG A 379 -6.40 -4.68 5.27
N ILE A 380 -6.04 -5.10 6.48
CA ILE A 380 -4.70 -4.90 7.03
C ILE A 380 -4.02 -6.26 7.19
N GLY A 381 -2.88 -6.43 6.53
CA GLY A 381 -2.05 -7.63 6.63
C GLY A 381 -0.64 -7.27 7.07
N GLY A 382 0.02 -8.15 7.84
CA GLY A 382 1.41 -7.91 8.20
C GLY A 382 2.34 -7.88 6.99
N LEU A 383 2.07 -8.70 5.96
CA LEU A 383 2.83 -8.72 4.71
C LEU A 383 2.05 -8.10 3.53
N VAL A 384 0.79 -8.53 3.36
CA VAL A 384 -0.06 -8.15 2.22
C VAL A 384 -1.43 -7.64 2.68
N GLY A 385 -1.86 -6.46 2.27
CA GLY A 385 -3.20 -5.95 2.62
C GLY A 385 -4.31 -6.77 1.98
N LEU A 386 -4.33 -6.82 0.66
CA LEU A 386 -5.25 -7.60 -0.17
C LEU A 386 -4.48 -8.53 -1.12
N ASN A 387 -4.88 -9.80 -1.16
CA ASN A 387 -4.52 -10.73 -2.22
C ASN A 387 -5.74 -10.96 -3.10
N ASP A 388 -5.78 -10.36 -4.29
CA ASP A 388 -6.94 -10.38 -5.18
C ASP A 388 -6.70 -11.17 -6.48
N TYR A 389 -7.77 -11.37 -7.26
CA TYR A 389 -7.83 -11.98 -8.59
C TYR A 389 -6.92 -13.20 -8.81
N ASP A 390 -5.69 -12.98 -9.30
CA ASP A 390 -4.72 -14.00 -9.72
C ASP A 390 -3.47 -14.04 -8.81
N GLY A 391 -3.52 -13.36 -7.67
CA GLY A 391 -2.42 -13.25 -6.73
C GLY A 391 -2.10 -14.56 -6.00
N ILE A 392 -0.81 -14.91 -5.96
CA ILE A 392 -0.31 -16.12 -5.32
C ILE A 392 0.73 -15.76 -4.26
N ILE A 393 0.53 -16.24 -3.04
CA ILE A 393 1.46 -16.08 -1.92
C ILE A 393 1.97 -17.46 -1.51
N THR A 394 3.30 -17.66 -1.48
CA THR A 394 3.89 -18.97 -1.18
C THR A 394 5.15 -18.88 -0.35
N ASN A 395 5.29 -19.71 0.67
CA ASN A 395 6.47 -19.74 1.54
C ASN A 395 6.80 -18.36 2.14
N CYS A 396 5.77 -17.71 2.69
CA CYS A 396 5.89 -16.38 3.27
C CYS A 396 5.54 -16.38 4.76
N TYR A 397 6.10 -15.43 5.52
CA TYR A 397 5.70 -15.27 6.92
C TYR A 397 5.73 -13.85 7.43
N SER A 398 4.97 -13.61 8.50
CA SER A 398 4.98 -12.34 9.22
C SER A 398 4.94 -12.57 10.72
N ILE A 399 5.90 -11.98 11.43
CA ILE A 399 5.97 -12.03 12.90
C ILE A 399 5.89 -10.64 13.54
N GLY A 400 5.54 -9.60 12.77
CA GLY A 400 5.25 -8.26 13.27
C GLY A 400 3.82 -8.14 13.81
N ASP A 401 3.57 -7.12 14.62
CA ASP A 401 2.24 -6.87 15.18
C ASP A 401 1.33 -6.21 14.14
N VAL A 402 0.05 -6.61 14.12
CA VAL A 402 -0.94 -6.09 13.17
C VAL A 402 -2.18 -5.60 13.91
N SER A 403 -2.60 -4.37 13.64
CA SER A 403 -3.79 -3.78 14.24
C SER A 403 -4.70 -3.10 13.21
N GLY A 404 -6.01 -3.14 13.45
CA GLY A 404 -6.95 -2.34 12.69
C GLY A 404 -8.40 -2.59 13.06
N ILE A 405 -9.35 -2.29 12.16
CA ILE A 405 -10.78 -2.37 12.46
C ILE A 405 -11.45 -3.53 11.73
N TYR A 406 -11.30 -3.60 10.41
CA TYR A 406 -11.98 -4.56 9.54
C TYR A 406 -11.00 -5.42 8.74
N PHE A 407 -11.17 -6.74 8.81
CA PHE A 407 -10.40 -7.74 8.04
C PHE A 407 -8.89 -7.63 8.31
N ILE A 408 -8.52 -8.08 9.50
CA ILE A 408 -7.15 -7.97 10.01
C ILE A 408 -6.52 -9.36 10.03
N GLY A 409 -5.40 -9.51 9.32
CA GLY A 409 -4.65 -10.76 9.22
C GLY A 409 -3.19 -10.59 9.58
N GLY A 410 -2.60 -11.55 10.30
CA GLY A 410 -1.16 -11.49 10.58
C GLY A 410 -0.30 -11.52 9.32
N LEU A 411 -0.75 -12.20 8.25
CA LEU A 411 -0.07 -12.24 6.95
C LEU A 411 -0.85 -11.43 5.90
N VAL A 412 -2.14 -11.75 5.74
CA VAL A 412 -2.99 -11.18 4.68
C VAL A 412 -4.30 -10.64 5.24
N GLY A 413 -4.63 -9.37 5.00
CA GLY A 413 -5.90 -8.79 5.48
C GLY A 413 -7.12 -9.47 4.85
N TYR A 414 -7.17 -9.49 3.52
CA TYR A 414 -8.22 -10.16 2.75
C TYR A 414 -7.62 -10.98 1.60
N ASN A 415 -8.03 -12.25 1.49
CA ASN A 415 -7.62 -13.16 0.44
C ASN A 415 -8.80 -13.58 -0.46
N THR A 416 -8.64 -13.46 -1.77
CA THR A 416 -9.58 -13.99 -2.77
C THR A 416 -9.01 -15.10 -3.65
N ASN A 417 -7.69 -15.37 -3.53
CA ASN A 417 -7.01 -16.43 -4.27
C ASN A 417 -6.19 -17.34 -3.34
N LEU A 418 -4.87 -17.49 -3.55
CA LEU A 418 -4.10 -18.62 -3.03
C LEU A 418 -3.00 -18.19 -2.04
N ILE A 419 -3.01 -18.81 -0.86
CA ILE A 419 -1.92 -18.74 0.13
C ILE A 419 -1.45 -20.15 0.45
N VAL A 420 -0.14 -20.41 0.34
CA VAL A 420 0.44 -21.76 0.54
C VAL A 420 1.72 -21.72 1.37
N ASP A 421 1.96 -22.75 2.18
CA ASP A 421 3.21 -22.99 2.91
C ASP A 421 3.67 -21.77 3.75
N SER A 422 2.72 -21.06 4.37
CA SER A 422 2.97 -19.75 4.98
C SER A 422 2.55 -19.71 6.45
N TYR A 423 3.18 -18.83 7.24
CA TYR A 423 2.87 -18.77 8.68
C TYR A 423 2.96 -17.38 9.33
N THR A 424 2.40 -17.27 10.53
CA THR A 424 2.45 -16.06 11.35
C THR A 424 2.69 -16.34 12.82
N SER A 425 3.25 -15.36 13.54
CA SER A 425 3.37 -15.41 15.00
C SER A 425 3.24 -14.07 15.73
N GLY A 426 3.16 -12.94 15.03
CA GLY A 426 2.97 -11.62 15.66
C GLY A 426 1.54 -11.44 16.19
N ASN A 427 1.31 -10.48 17.09
CA ASN A 427 -0.03 -10.29 17.65
C ASN A 427 -0.97 -9.67 16.60
N VAL A 428 -2.23 -10.11 16.57
CA VAL A 428 -3.24 -9.60 15.64
C VAL A 428 -4.44 -9.08 16.42
N THR A 429 -4.72 -7.78 16.29
CA THR A 429 -5.83 -7.13 17.02
C THR A 429 -6.79 -6.44 16.05
N GLY A 430 -8.10 -6.65 16.19
CA GLY A 430 -9.07 -5.85 15.43
C GLY A 430 -10.52 -5.93 15.88
N ALA A 431 -11.39 -5.08 15.33
CA ALA A 431 -12.76 -4.95 15.81
C ALA A 431 -13.76 -5.94 15.20
N HIS A 432 -13.55 -6.38 13.96
CA HIS A 432 -14.50 -7.25 13.24
C HIS A 432 -13.92 -8.62 12.90
N SER A 433 -13.64 -8.92 11.63
CA SER A 433 -13.01 -10.20 11.27
C SER A 433 -11.51 -10.14 11.48
N VAL A 434 -11.01 -10.99 12.37
CA VAL A 434 -9.60 -11.02 12.79
C VAL A 434 -9.10 -12.45 12.72
N GLY A 435 -8.02 -12.68 11.98
CA GLY A 435 -7.40 -13.99 11.84
C GLY A 435 -5.91 -13.93 12.06
N GLY A 436 -5.35 -14.94 12.75
CA GLY A 436 -3.91 -14.97 12.98
C GLY A 436 -3.09 -15.03 11.69
N LEU A 437 -3.59 -15.71 10.65
CA LEU A 437 -3.00 -15.69 9.30
C LEU A 437 -3.75 -14.70 8.38
N CYS A 438 -5.09 -14.82 8.32
CA CYS A 438 -5.90 -14.06 7.37
C CYS A 438 -7.20 -13.51 7.97
N GLY A 439 -7.48 -12.21 7.79
CA GLY A 439 -8.70 -11.61 8.34
C GLY A 439 -9.98 -12.17 7.72
N LYS A 440 -10.04 -12.16 6.38
CA LYS A 440 -11.12 -12.76 5.60
C LYS A 440 -10.54 -13.54 4.43
N SER A 441 -11.08 -14.71 4.10
CA SER A 441 -10.77 -15.43 2.87
C SER A 441 -12.04 -15.92 2.20
N THR A 442 -12.42 -15.34 1.06
CA THR A 442 -13.60 -15.73 0.28
C THR A 442 -13.33 -15.53 -1.20
N GLY A 443 -13.99 -16.27 -2.09
CA GLY A 443 -13.89 -16.00 -3.52
C GLY A 443 -14.23 -14.54 -3.86
N PRO A 444 -13.67 -13.99 -4.95
CA PRO A 444 -13.92 -12.62 -5.37
C PRO A 444 -15.39 -12.42 -5.75
N ASP A 445 -15.94 -11.23 -5.55
CA ASP A 445 -17.31 -10.87 -5.98
C ASP A 445 -17.50 -11.03 -7.51
N HIS A 446 -16.39 -11.17 -8.28
CA HIS A 446 -16.36 -11.16 -9.74
C HIS A 446 -15.48 -12.26 -10.40
N GLY A 447 -15.04 -13.32 -9.69
CA GLY A 447 -14.18 -14.38 -10.25
C GLY A 447 -14.75 -15.80 -10.18
N THR A 448 -14.09 -16.75 -10.86
CA THR A 448 -14.58 -18.14 -11.06
C THR A 448 -13.90 -19.19 -10.19
N VAL A 449 -12.83 -18.83 -9.46
CA VAL A 449 -12.05 -19.74 -8.63
C VAL A 449 -12.26 -19.41 -7.15
N GLN A 450 -12.55 -20.43 -6.36
CA GLN A 450 -12.71 -20.28 -4.91
C GLN A 450 -11.34 -20.05 -4.26
N SER A 451 -11.26 -19.05 -3.37
CA SER A 451 -10.04 -18.77 -2.59
C SER A 451 -9.58 -20.01 -1.81
N SER A 452 -8.27 -20.22 -1.66
CA SER A 452 -7.71 -21.37 -0.96
C SER A 452 -6.51 -21.01 -0.08
N ILE A 453 -6.44 -21.64 1.09
CA ILE A 453 -5.33 -21.52 2.04
C ILE A 453 -4.86 -22.93 2.38
N ARG A 454 -3.59 -23.24 2.09
CA ARG A 454 -3.07 -24.61 2.18
C ARG A 454 -1.76 -24.69 2.92
N ASN A 455 -1.60 -25.69 3.77
CA ASN A 455 -0.35 -25.94 4.48
C ASN A 455 0.15 -24.68 5.22
N CYS A 456 -0.76 -23.98 5.88
CA CYS A 456 -0.45 -22.73 6.58
C CYS A 456 -0.71 -22.86 8.07
N TYR A 457 0.01 -22.09 8.88
CA TYR A 457 -0.25 -22.06 10.31
C TYR A 457 -0.12 -20.69 10.95
N SER A 458 -0.71 -20.57 12.14
CA SER A 458 -0.57 -19.38 12.97
C SER A 458 -0.31 -19.74 14.42
N THR A 459 0.70 -19.12 15.01
CA THR A 459 0.92 -19.11 16.47
C THR A 459 0.64 -17.74 17.08
N ALA A 460 0.04 -16.83 16.31
CA ALA A 460 -0.30 -15.48 16.73
C ALA A 460 -1.32 -15.47 17.87
N THR A 461 -1.16 -14.57 18.83
CA THR A 461 -2.27 -14.21 19.73
C THR A 461 -3.25 -13.34 18.96
N VAL A 462 -4.52 -13.73 18.94
CA VAL A 462 -5.57 -13.06 18.17
C VAL A 462 -6.62 -12.48 19.11
N THR A 463 -6.83 -11.18 19.05
CA THR A 463 -7.82 -10.46 19.86
C THR A 463 -8.80 -9.71 18.97
N GLY A 464 -10.11 -9.82 19.20
CA GLY A 464 -11.05 -8.96 18.50
C GLY A 464 -12.50 -8.92 18.97
N GLY A 465 -13.37 -8.33 18.13
CA GLY A 465 -14.78 -8.05 18.47
C GLY A 465 -15.83 -8.53 17.47
N GLY A 466 -15.49 -9.46 16.57
CA GLY A 466 -16.42 -10.03 15.58
C GLY A 466 -16.09 -11.49 15.31
N SER A 467 -15.95 -11.86 14.03
CA SER A 467 -15.52 -13.22 13.67
C SER A 467 -14.02 -13.40 13.89
N ILE A 468 -13.64 -14.15 14.91
CA ILE A 468 -12.25 -14.22 15.37
C ILE A 468 -11.78 -15.67 15.27
N GLY A 469 -10.69 -15.90 14.54
CA GLY A 469 -10.10 -17.22 14.37
C GLY A 469 -8.59 -17.21 14.59
N GLY A 470 -8.05 -18.27 15.22
CA GLY A 470 -6.60 -18.39 15.37
C GLY A 470 -5.85 -18.44 14.03
N LEU A 471 -6.51 -18.89 12.96
CA LEU A 471 -6.00 -18.83 11.59
C LEU A 471 -6.77 -17.82 10.72
N ILE A 472 -8.10 -17.95 10.62
CA ILE A 472 -8.94 -17.12 9.74
C ILE A 472 -10.13 -16.55 10.49
N GLY A 473 -10.36 -15.23 10.40
CA GLY A 473 -11.55 -14.61 11.01
C GLY A 473 -12.84 -15.07 10.34
N HIS A 474 -12.98 -14.82 9.04
CA HIS A 474 -14.13 -15.24 8.24
C HIS A 474 -13.67 -15.98 6.96
N SER A 475 -14.06 -17.24 6.83
CA SER A 475 -13.77 -18.09 5.67
C SER A 475 -15.02 -18.38 4.84
N GLY A 476 -14.88 -18.31 3.52
CA GLY A 476 -15.67 -19.01 2.51
C GLY A 476 -14.73 -19.76 1.54
N ALA A 477 -13.52 -20.04 2.00
CA ALA A 477 -12.41 -20.60 1.26
C ALA A 477 -12.31 -22.12 1.41
N ILE A 478 -11.48 -22.75 0.57
CA ILE A 478 -10.99 -24.11 0.80
C ILE A 478 -9.72 -24.01 1.66
N VAL A 479 -9.84 -24.45 2.91
CA VAL A 479 -8.76 -24.45 3.90
C VAL A 479 -8.30 -25.88 4.12
N THR A 480 -7.04 -26.18 3.80
CA THR A 480 -6.54 -27.56 3.81
C THR A 480 -5.17 -27.68 4.42
N GLY A 481 -4.98 -28.63 5.34
CA GLY A 481 -3.64 -28.87 5.90
C GLY A 481 -3.18 -27.74 6.82
N CYS A 482 -4.09 -27.06 7.52
CA CYS A 482 -3.76 -25.83 8.24
C CYS A 482 -3.99 -25.94 9.74
N TYR A 483 -3.27 -25.16 10.54
CA TYR A 483 -3.48 -25.20 11.99
C TYR A 483 -3.25 -23.87 12.73
N SER A 484 -3.80 -23.78 13.94
CA SER A 484 -3.58 -22.65 14.85
C SER A 484 -3.21 -23.12 16.26
N ARG A 485 -2.23 -22.45 16.87
CA ARG A 485 -1.78 -22.75 18.25
C ARG A 485 -1.78 -21.53 19.19
N GLY A 486 -1.92 -20.33 18.65
CA GLY A 486 -1.96 -19.10 19.46
C GLY A 486 -3.31 -18.90 20.12
N GLY A 487 -3.32 -18.16 21.23
CA GLY A 487 -4.54 -17.88 21.99
C GLY A 487 -5.50 -16.97 21.20
N VAL A 488 -6.80 -17.23 21.32
CA VAL A 488 -7.87 -16.50 20.66
C VAL A 488 -8.80 -15.90 21.72
N SER A 489 -8.96 -14.58 21.71
CA SER A 489 -9.83 -13.85 22.65
C SER A 489 -10.81 -12.97 21.88
N GLY A 490 -12.10 -13.05 22.23
CA GLY A 490 -13.13 -12.27 21.57
C GLY A 490 -14.24 -11.75 22.47
N ASP A 491 -14.57 -10.47 22.33
CA ASP A 491 -15.60 -9.81 23.15
C ASP A 491 -17.03 -9.90 22.55
N TYR A 492 -17.19 -10.62 21.43
CA TYR A 492 -18.44 -10.69 20.65
C TYR A 492 -18.64 -12.10 20.07
N SER A 493 -19.62 -12.26 19.17
CA SER A 493 -20.01 -13.55 18.59
C SER A 493 -19.00 -14.13 17.59
N TYR A 494 -18.85 -15.46 17.59
CA TYR A 494 -18.11 -16.29 16.61
C TYR A 494 -16.59 -16.33 16.84
N VAL A 495 -16.20 -16.89 17.98
CA VAL A 495 -14.79 -17.09 18.34
C VAL A 495 -14.44 -18.57 18.14
N GLY A 496 -13.55 -18.85 17.18
CA GLY A 496 -13.10 -20.20 16.87
C GLY A 496 -11.60 -20.37 17.07
N GLY A 497 -11.17 -21.53 17.55
CA GLY A 497 -9.73 -21.79 17.70
C GLY A 497 -8.98 -21.72 16.37
N LEU A 498 -9.56 -22.22 15.27
CA LEU A 498 -9.01 -22.11 13.91
C LEU A 498 -9.72 -21.03 13.10
N ILE A 499 -11.06 -21.11 13.02
CA ILE A 499 -11.88 -20.24 12.15
C ILE A 499 -13.03 -19.62 12.95
N GLY A 500 -13.17 -18.30 12.90
CA GLY A 500 -14.28 -17.62 13.57
C GLY A 500 -15.63 -18.00 12.93
N ARG A 501 -15.81 -17.65 11.65
CA ARG A 501 -16.99 -18.00 10.85
C ARG A 501 -16.60 -18.68 9.54
N ASN A 502 -17.21 -19.84 9.27
CA ASN A 502 -17.12 -20.56 8.00
C ASN A 502 -18.46 -20.44 7.25
N GLY A 503 -18.53 -19.58 6.23
CA GLY A 503 -19.73 -19.37 5.42
C GLY A 503 -20.07 -20.57 4.52
N GLY A 504 -21.27 -20.57 3.93
CA GLY A 504 -21.81 -21.74 3.20
C GLY A 504 -20.97 -22.33 2.06
N ASN A 505 -20.08 -21.55 1.46
CA ASN A 505 -19.16 -22.04 0.43
C ASN A 505 -17.86 -22.62 1.01
N GLY A 506 -17.54 -22.35 2.27
CA GLY A 506 -16.25 -22.71 2.87
C GLY A 506 -16.11 -24.21 3.14
N SER A 507 -14.90 -24.72 2.98
CA SER A 507 -14.54 -26.11 3.24
C SER A 507 -13.26 -26.20 4.07
N ILE A 508 -13.31 -26.92 5.19
CA ILE A 508 -12.21 -27.10 6.12
C ILE A 508 -11.84 -28.58 6.14
N ILE A 509 -10.59 -28.90 5.77
CA ILE A 509 -10.13 -30.28 5.55
C ILE A 509 -8.75 -30.46 6.16
N ASN A 510 -8.54 -31.51 6.95
CA ASN A 510 -7.23 -31.84 7.52
C ASN A 510 -6.62 -30.65 8.29
N CYS A 511 -7.42 -30.02 9.14
CA CYS A 511 -7.00 -28.85 9.91
C CYS A 511 -7.14 -29.09 11.41
N TYR A 512 -6.38 -28.34 12.22
CA TYR A 512 -6.56 -28.43 13.67
C TYR A 512 -6.27 -27.15 14.46
N SER A 513 -6.79 -27.08 15.69
CA SER A 513 -6.49 -25.99 16.64
C SER A 513 -6.15 -26.52 18.03
N THR A 514 -5.22 -25.82 18.70
CA THR A 514 -4.83 -26.12 20.10
C THR A 514 -4.73 -24.88 20.98
N GLY A 515 -4.91 -23.68 20.42
CA GLY A 515 -4.85 -22.44 21.19
C GLY A 515 -6.05 -22.30 22.13
N SER A 516 -5.84 -21.67 23.29
CA SER A 516 -6.94 -21.32 24.21
C SER A 516 -7.96 -20.44 23.51
N VAL A 517 -9.25 -20.72 23.68
CA VAL A 517 -10.34 -19.92 23.11
C VAL A 517 -11.14 -19.30 24.24
N VAL A 518 -11.24 -17.97 24.25
CA VAL A 518 -11.95 -17.19 25.27
C VAL A 518 -12.89 -16.22 24.58
N GLY A 519 -14.14 -16.14 25.05
CA GLY A 519 -15.07 -15.10 24.64
C GLY A 519 -16.45 -15.25 25.24
N GLU A 520 -17.42 -14.51 24.70
CA GLU A 520 -18.78 -14.45 25.29
C GLU A 520 -19.82 -15.35 24.61
N GLN A 521 -19.80 -15.45 23.27
CA GLN A 521 -20.84 -16.15 22.50
C GLN A 521 -20.30 -16.91 21.29
N ASN A 522 -20.94 -18.04 20.98
CA ASN A 522 -20.62 -18.90 19.84
C ASN A 522 -19.13 -19.27 19.80
N LEU A 523 -18.67 -19.83 20.93
CA LEU A 523 -17.31 -20.32 21.10
C LEU A 523 -17.21 -21.72 20.48
N GLY A 524 -16.15 -21.94 19.72
CA GLY A 524 -15.82 -23.27 19.23
C GLY A 524 -14.34 -23.57 19.32
N GLY A 525 -14.03 -24.77 19.80
CA GLY A 525 -12.64 -25.23 19.85
C GLY A 525 -11.96 -25.20 18.49
N LEU A 526 -12.67 -25.50 17.40
CA LEU A 526 -12.19 -25.41 16.01
C LEU A 526 -12.83 -24.23 15.25
N VAL A 527 -14.16 -24.25 15.14
CA VAL A 527 -14.96 -23.27 14.39
C VAL A 527 -16.04 -22.66 15.29
N GLY A 528 -16.11 -21.33 15.34
CA GLY A 528 -17.12 -20.61 16.11
C GLY A 528 -18.54 -20.69 15.52
N SER A 529 -18.65 -20.60 14.19
CA SER A 529 -19.90 -20.89 13.44
C SER A 529 -19.61 -21.39 12.03
N SER A 530 -20.33 -22.41 11.57
CA SER A 530 -20.16 -23.05 10.27
C SER A 530 -21.49 -23.25 9.55
N GLU A 531 -21.62 -22.63 8.39
CA GLU A 531 -22.61 -22.93 7.36
C GLU A 531 -22.01 -23.82 6.24
N GLY A 532 -20.69 -23.89 6.15
CA GLY A 532 -19.93 -24.71 5.19
C GLY A 532 -19.59 -26.11 5.72
N THR A 533 -18.70 -26.81 5.01
CA THR A 533 -18.31 -28.19 5.34
C THR A 533 -17.02 -28.27 6.16
N VAL A 534 -16.98 -29.18 7.13
CA VAL A 534 -15.77 -29.51 7.89
C VAL A 534 -15.58 -31.02 7.89
N SER A 535 -14.36 -31.47 7.58
CA SER A 535 -14.03 -32.89 7.51
C SER A 535 -12.60 -33.15 7.99
N ALA A 536 -12.38 -34.31 8.63
CA ALA A 536 -11.07 -34.74 9.12
C ALA A 536 -10.29 -33.62 9.86
N SER A 537 -11.00 -32.84 10.67
CA SER A 537 -10.45 -31.64 11.33
C SER A 537 -10.81 -31.61 12.80
N PHE A 538 -9.86 -31.19 13.63
CA PHE A 538 -9.85 -31.50 15.05
C PHE A 538 -9.51 -30.30 15.93
N TRP A 539 -10.00 -30.28 17.17
CA TRP A 539 -9.43 -29.39 18.19
C TRP A 539 -9.08 -30.16 19.44
N ASP A 540 -8.10 -29.64 20.19
CA ASP A 540 -7.77 -30.15 21.50
C ASP A 540 -8.72 -29.56 22.56
N ILE A 541 -9.56 -30.40 23.18
CA ILE A 541 -10.55 -29.98 24.19
C ILE A 541 -9.86 -29.44 25.45
N GLU A 542 -8.71 -29.99 25.82
CA GLU A 542 -8.02 -29.66 27.07
C GLU A 542 -7.27 -28.33 26.96
N THR A 543 -6.56 -28.10 25.84
CA THR A 543 -5.78 -26.86 25.67
C THR A 543 -6.61 -25.69 25.17
N SER A 544 -7.66 -25.95 24.39
CA SER A 544 -8.58 -24.89 23.95
C SER A 544 -9.47 -24.37 25.08
N GLY A 545 -9.74 -25.22 26.09
CA GLY A 545 -10.73 -24.94 27.13
C GLY A 545 -12.17 -25.01 26.62
N GLN A 546 -12.42 -25.65 25.47
CA GLN A 546 -13.74 -25.74 24.84
C GLN A 546 -14.19 -27.20 24.68
N ASP A 547 -15.30 -27.53 25.33
CA ASP A 547 -15.93 -28.86 25.23
C ASP A 547 -16.69 -29.08 23.92
N SER A 548 -16.93 -28.01 23.15
CA SER A 548 -17.70 -28.05 21.92
C SER A 548 -17.15 -27.13 20.82
N SER A 549 -17.63 -27.37 19.61
CA SER A 549 -17.43 -26.52 18.44
C SER A 549 -18.64 -26.69 17.52
N ASP A 550 -18.96 -25.68 16.71
CA ASP A 550 -20.07 -25.77 15.77
C ASP A 550 -19.84 -26.87 14.69
N SER A 551 -18.57 -27.20 14.43
CA SER A 551 -18.19 -28.31 13.56
C SER A 551 -16.76 -28.80 13.84
N GLY A 552 -16.40 -29.95 13.25
CA GLY A 552 -15.16 -30.68 13.55
C GLY A 552 -15.33 -31.70 14.68
N MET A 553 -14.23 -32.31 15.12
CA MET A 553 -14.23 -33.30 16.20
C MET A 553 -13.24 -32.92 17.31
N GLY A 554 -13.72 -32.83 18.54
CA GLY A 554 -12.90 -32.55 19.71
C GLY A 554 -12.19 -33.81 20.18
N LEU A 555 -10.92 -33.67 20.53
CA LEU A 555 -10.04 -34.75 20.96
C LEU A 555 -9.28 -34.31 22.21
N THR A 556 -8.90 -35.27 23.04
CA THR A 556 -7.96 -35.04 24.15
C THR A 556 -6.55 -34.78 23.62
N THR A 557 -5.69 -34.18 24.43
CA THR A 557 -4.27 -34.02 24.09
C THR A 557 -3.61 -35.35 23.79
N ALA A 558 -3.96 -36.41 24.51
CA ALA A 558 -3.43 -37.75 24.24
C ALA A 558 -3.83 -38.25 22.84
N GLU A 559 -5.08 -38.05 22.42
CA GLU A 559 -5.56 -38.43 21.08
C GLU A 559 -4.94 -37.58 19.97
N MET A 560 -4.77 -36.29 20.20
CA MET A 560 -4.08 -35.36 19.29
C MET A 560 -2.58 -35.66 19.12
N GLN A 561 -2.00 -36.47 20.01
CA GLN A 561 -0.61 -36.92 19.97
C GLN A 561 -0.44 -38.35 19.43
N MET A 562 -1.53 -39.01 19.01
CA MET A 562 -1.48 -40.33 18.39
C MET A 562 -1.53 -40.22 16.86
N ILE A 563 -0.52 -40.76 16.17
CA ILE A 563 -0.47 -40.73 14.69
C ILE A 563 -1.67 -41.42 14.05
N SER A 564 -2.16 -42.51 14.65
CA SER A 564 -3.31 -43.28 14.16
C SER A 564 -4.57 -42.44 14.06
N THR A 565 -4.77 -41.49 14.98
CA THR A 565 -5.90 -40.54 14.97
C THR A 565 -6.03 -39.84 13.63
N PHE A 566 -4.90 -39.43 13.05
CA PHE A 566 -4.88 -38.65 11.82
C PHE A 566 -4.80 -39.53 10.57
N THR A 567 -4.03 -40.63 10.59
CA THR A 567 -3.96 -41.55 9.45
C THR A 567 -5.30 -42.25 9.20
N ASP A 568 -6.03 -42.61 10.25
CA ASP A 568 -7.38 -43.18 10.13
C ASP A 568 -8.40 -42.18 9.57
N ALA A 569 -8.12 -40.87 9.75
CA ALA A 569 -8.88 -39.78 9.15
C ALA A 569 -8.39 -39.39 7.74
N GLY A 570 -7.36 -40.05 7.22
CA GLY A 570 -6.83 -39.86 5.86
C GLY A 570 -5.78 -38.76 5.71
N TRP A 571 -5.11 -38.33 6.78
CA TRP A 571 -4.05 -37.31 6.72
C TRP A 571 -2.74 -37.91 6.22
N ASP A 572 -2.15 -37.36 5.17
CA ASP A 572 -0.88 -37.86 4.61
C ASP A 572 0.34 -37.53 5.49
N PHE A 573 0.93 -38.55 6.13
CA PHE A 573 2.11 -38.43 6.99
C PHE A 573 3.38 -38.96 6.32
N VAL A 574 4.52 -38.38 6.69
CA VAL A 574 5.83 -38.81 6.19
C VAL A 574 6.07 -40.29 6.48
N GLY A 575 6.32 -41.05 5.41
CA GLY A 575 6.71 -42.45 5.50
C GLY A 575 5.55 -43.45 5.53
N GLU A 576 4.31 -43.00 5.35
CA GLU A 576 3.20 -43.87 4.93
C GLU A 576 2.89 -43.70 3.44
N ILE A 577 2.13 -44.64 2.86
CA ILE A 577 1.75 -44.61 1.43
C ILE A 577 0.26 -44.94 1.21
N PHE A 578 -0.52 -45.10 2.28
CA PHE A 578 -1.89 -45.60 2.20
C PHE A 578 -2.88 -44.47 1.89
N ASN A 579 -2.60 -43.26 2.37
CA ASN A 579 -3.48 -42.09 2.34
C ASN A 579 -2.89 -40.93 1.54
N GLY A 580 -1.74 -41.13 0.91
CA GLY A 580 -1.12 -40.19 -0.01
C GLY A 580 0.33 -40.57 -0.31
N VAL A 581 0.99 -39.77 -1.14
CA VAL A 581 2.44 -39.81 -1.36
C VAL A 581 3.06 -38.41 -1.30
N GLU A 582 2.26 -37.43 -0.90
CA GLU A 582 2.60 -36.02 -0.81
C GLU A 582 3.47 -35.75 0.44
N ASP A 583 3.34 -36.56 1.50
CA ASP A 583 4.05 -36.45 2.78
C ASP A 583 3.86 -35.05 3.41
N ILE A 584 2.61 -34.68 3.74
CA ILE A 584 2.27 -33.31 4.19
C ILE A 584 2.68 -33.09 5.66
N TRP A 585 2.46 -34.09 6.50
CA TRP A 585 2.60 -33.98 7.95
C TRP A 585 3.73 -34.83 8.52
N PHE A 586 4.29 -34.41 9.65
CA PHE A 586 5.06 -35.27 10.54
C PHE A 586 4.58 -35.09 11.98
N LEU A 587 4.75 -36.10 12.82
CA LEU A 587 4.37 -36.05 14.24
C LEU A 587 5.62 -36.14 15.12
N PRO A 588 6.07 -35.05 15.76
CA PRO A 588 7.10 -35.13 16.78
C PRO A 588 6.61 -35.91 18.00
N GLN A 589 7.53 -36.57 18.70
CA GLN A 589 7.21 -37.31 19.92
C GLN A 589 6.61 -36.37 20.99
N GLN A 590 5.43 -36.70 21.50
CA GLN A 590 4.71 -35.91 22.52
C GLN A 590 4.39 -34.46 22.09
N ASP A 591 4.16 -34.23 20.80
CA ASP A 591 3.70 -32.95 20.26
C ASP A 591 2.56 -33.20 19.26
N TYR A 592 2.03 -32.12 18.69
CA TYR A 592 0.98 -32.14 17.67
C TYR A 592 1.55 -32.34 16.26
N PRO A 593 0.73 -32.76 15.28
CA PRO A 593 1.15 -32.80 13.88
C PRO A 593 1.73 -31.47 13.44
N ARG A 594 2.83 -31.50 12.70
CA ARG A 594 3.48 -30.34 12.11
C ARG A 594 3.61 -30.53 10.61
N LEU A 595 3.60 -29.43 9.89
CA LEU A 595 3.82 -29.46 8.45
C LEU A 595 5.26 -29.84 8.17
N TRP A 596 5.47 -30.74 7.22
CA TRP A 596 6.79 -31.30 6.90
C TRP A 596 7.87 -30.23 6.69
N TRP A 597 7.52 -29.12 6.02
CA TRP A 597 8.45 -28.04 5.74
C TRP A 597 8.92 -27.28 7.00
N GLU A 598 8.23 -27.40 8.15
CA GLU A 598 8.73 -26.89 9.44
C GLU A 598 9.98 -27.64 9.90
N GLY A 599 10.01 -28.97 9.72
CA GLY A 599 11.07 -29.85 10.20
C GLY A 599 12.40 -29.66 9.46
N MET A 600 12.38 -29.10 8.24
CA MET A 600 13.57 -28.84 7.43
C MET A 600 14.47 -27.73 7.99
N LYS A 601 13.98 -26.90 8.93
CA LYS A 601 14.78 -25.88 9.62
C LYS A 601 15.68 -26.46 10.72
N VAL A 602 15.52 -27.74 11.05
CA VAL A 602 16.35 -28.48 12.00
C VAL A 602 17.10 -29.57 11.21
N PRO A 603 18.43 -29.69 11.28
CA PRO A 603 19.14 -30.73 10.54
C PRO A 603 18.69 -32.11 11.02
N MET A 604 17.89 -32.80 10.19
CA MET A 604 17.53 -34.20 10.42
C MET A 604 18.81 -35.04 10.37
N LYS A 605 19.16 -35.67 11.50
CA LYS A 605 20.19 -36.72 11.52
C LYS A 605 19.66 -37.93 10.75
N LEU A 606 20.02 -38.04 9.47
CA LEU A 606 19.80 -39.23 8.67
C LEU A 606 20.97 -40.21 8.90
N THR A 607 20.66 -41.44 9.34
CA THR A 607 21.62 -42.56 9.39
C THR A 607 21.82 -43.17 7.99
N PRO A 608 23.01 -43.70 7.64
CA PRO A 608 23.32 -44.08 6.26
C PRO A 608 22.55 -45.31 5.76
N GLY A 609 21.87 -45.17 4.62
CA GLY A 609 21.25 -46.22 3.82
C GLY A 609 21.11 -45.76 2.36
N THR A 610 20.99 -46.70 1.41
CA THR A 610 21.07 -46.43 -0.03
C THR A 610 19.99 -45.45 -0.52
N LEU A 611 20.42 -44.38 -1.19
CA LEU A 611 19.64 -43.18 -1.53
C LEU A 611 18.97 -43.31 -2.90
N ASN A 612 17.63 -43.31 -2.97
CA ASN A 612 16.88 -43.13 -4.22
C ASN A 612 16.40 -41.68 -4.35
N CYS A 613 17.05 -40.91 -5.22
CA CYS A 613 16.77 -39.50 -5.48
C CYS A 613 15.71 -39.30 -6.58
N ARG A 614 14.73 -38.40 -6.39
CA ARG A 614 13.90 -37.83 -7.47
C ARG A 614 13.90 -36.30 -7.41
N SER A 615 14.03 -35.64 -8.56
CA SER A 615 14.11 -34.18 -8.66
C SER A 615 12.72 -33.51 -8.73
N TYR A 616 12.54 -32.44 -7.98
CA TYR A 616 11.42 -31.50 -8.05
C TYR A 616 11.99 -30.08 -8.26
N GLY A 617 12.09 -29.63 -9.52
CA GLY A 617 12.74 -28.36 -9.86
C GLY A 617 14.22 -28.36 -9.48
N ASN A 618 14.65 -27.39 -8.66
CA ASN A 618 16.04 -27.28 -8.16
C ASN A 618 16.36 -28.21 -6.98
N TRP A 619 15.42 -29.06 -6.54
CA TRP A 619 15.55 -29.85 -5.31
C TRP A 619 15.45 -31.35 -5.57
N ILE A 620 16.02 -32.17 -4.69
CA ILE A 620 15.95 -33.63 -4.76
C ILE A 620 15.27 -34.14 -3.47
N LYS A 621 14.14 -34.85 -3.59
CA LYS A 621 13.50 -35.61 -2.51
C LYS A 621 14.05 -37.04 -2.56
N ALA A 622 14.43 -37.60 -1.41
CA ALA A 622 14.93 -38.97 -1.32
C ALA A 622 13.98 -39.84 -0.48
N HIS A 623 13.55 -40.98 -1.03
CA HIS A 623 12.77 -41.99 -0.32
C HIS A 623 13.71 -43.03 0.30
N LEU A 624 13.52 -43.33 1.59
CA LEU A 624 14.20 -44.41 2.29
C LEU A 624 13.28 -45.64 2.28
N THR A 625 13.69 -46.74 1.66
CA THR A 625 12.99 -48.02 1.77
C THR A 625 13.88 -48.97 2.56
N LEU A 626 13.46 -49.36 3.77
CA LEU A 626 14.15 -50.38 4.55
C LEU A 626 13.71 -51.78 4.09
N PRO A 627 14.63 -52.75 3.90
CA PRO A 627 14.27 -54.15 3.74
C PRO A 627 13.61 -54.70 5.01
N GLU A 628 12.68 -55.65 4.87
CA GLU A 628 12.06 -56.35 6.02
C GLU A 628 13.13 -56.93 6.97
N GLY A 629 13.00 -56.63 8.26
CA GLY A 629 13.77 -57.29 9.34
C GLY A 629 14.81 -56.44 10.09
N PHE A 630 14.86 -55.12 9.90
CA PHE A 630 15.68 -54.22 10.73
C PHE A 630 14.79 -53.26 11.52
N THR A 631 14.90 -53.29 12.85
CA THR A 631 14.24 -52.39 13.81
C THR A 631 14.92 -51.04 13.89
#